data_AF-A6U7V7-F1
#
_entry.id   AF-A6U7V7-F1
#
_cell.length_a   1.000
_cell.length_b   1.000
_cell.length_c   1.000
_cell.angle_alpha   90.00
_cell.angle_beta   90.00
_cell.angle_gamma   90.00
#
_symmetry.space_group_name_H-M   'P 1'
#
loop_
_entity.id
_entity.type
_entity.pdbx_description
1 polymer ?
#
loop_
_entity_poly.entity_id
_entity_poly.type
_entity_poly.pdbx_seq_one_letter_code
_entity_poly.pdbx_strand_id
1 'polypeptide(L)'
;MRLHCSMHLRLSPQLWPAEGAVVDWLEARGIHLREPGSPRRVLSFAVAVAEKHGIGKRHLSNFDCFHYAYAKAMRAPLLTTDALLRETDVETRPLRRRSWPSRRLRFAPSCPCSPLG
;
A
#
# COMPACT_ATOMS: atom_id res chain seq x y z
N MET A 1 -13.44 29.64 -6.12
CA MET A 1 -12.23 29.02 -6.71
C MET A 1 -12.25 27.52 -6.41
N ARG A 2 -12.52 26.68 -7.42
CA ARG A 2 -12.41 25.22 -7.35
C ARG A 2 -11.12 24.81 -8.05
N LEU A 3 -10.21 24.15 -7.34
CA LEU A 3 -9.06 23.50 -7.96
C LEU A 3 -9.53 22.16 -8.51
N HIS A 4 -9.79 22.11 -9.83
CA HIS A 4 -9.86 20.87 -10.58
C HIS A 4 -8.44 20.38 -10.82
N CYS A 5 -7.97 19.43 -10.01
CA CYS A 5 -6.82 18.60 -10.37
C CYS A 5 -7.36 17.26 -10.88
N SER A 6 -7.81 17.23 -12.14
CA SER A 6 -8.13 15.98 -12.81
C SER A 6 -6.84 15.37 -13.36
N MET A 7 -6.11 14.64 -12.52
CA MET A 7 -5.12 13.67 -13.01
C MET A 7 -5.90 12.57 -13.75
N HIS A 8 -5.98 12.67 -15.08
CA HIS A 8 -6.30 11.53 -15.93
C HIS A 8 -5.11 10.58 -15.92
N LEU A 9 -5.00 9.78 -14.86
CA LEU A 9 -4.21 8.55 -14.90
C LEU A 9 -4.89 7.63 -15.92
N ARG A 10 -4.36 7.55 -17.14
CA ARG A 10 -4.65 6.42 -18.03
C ARG A 10 -3.98 5.20 -17.41
N LEU A 11 -4.67 4.57 -16.48
CA LEU A 11 -4.32 3.22 -16.05
C LEU A 11 -4.40 2.33 -17.29
N SER A 12 -3.29 1.67 -17.62
CA SER A 12 -3.27 0.67 -18.69
C SER A 12 -4.42 -0.33 -18.49
N PRO A 13 -5.10 -0.80 -19.56
CA PRO A 13 -6.25 -1.69 -19.46
C PRO A 13 -6.00 -2.97 -18.65
N GLN A 14 -4.73 -3.38 -18.52
CA GLN A 14 -4.30 -4.56 -17.78
C GLN A 14 -4.22 -4.35 -16.24
N LEU A 15 -4.28 -3.10 -15.76
CA LEU A 15 -4.21 -2.78 -14.33
C LEU A 15 -5.55 -2.95 -13.61
N TRP A 16 -6.67 -2.72 -14.29
CA TRP A 16 -8.01 -2.84 -13.70
C TRP A 16 -8.35 -4.28 -13.26
N PRO A 17 -8.10 -5.32 -14.08
CA PRO A 17 -8.27 -6.69 -13.61
C PRO A 17 -7.38 -7.06 -12.42
N ALA A 18 -6.20 -6.44 -12.31
CA ALA A 18 -5.27 -6.69 -11.22
C ALA A 18 -5.76 -6.06 -9.91
N GLU A 19 -6.28 -4.83 -9.96
CA GLU A 19 -6.87 -4.16 -8.80
C GLU A 19 -8.03 -4.97 -8.22
N GLY A 20 -8.99 -5.38 -9.06
CA GLY A 20 -10.13 -6.20 -8.62
C GLY A 20 -9.69 -7.52 -7.98
N ALA A 21 -8.74 -8.23 -8.60
CA ALA A 21 -8.21 -9.47 -8.04
C ALA A 21 -7.52 -9.28 -6.66
N VAL A 22 -6.88 -8.13 -6.43
CA VAL A 22 -6.27 -7.80 -5.14
C VAL A 22 -7.34 -7.49 -4.10
N VAL A 23 -8.36 -6.69 -4.45
CA VAL A 23 -9.48 -6.35 -3.55
C VAL A 23 -10.22 -7.62 -3.12
N ASP A 24 -10.59 -8.49 -4.07
CA ASP A 24 -11.25 -9.77 -3.79
C ASP A 24 -10.39 -10.65 -2.85
N TRP A 25 -9.08 -10.69 -3.08
CA TRP A 25 -8.15 -11.46 -2.26
C TRP A 25 -8.04 -10.93 -0.82
N LEU A 26 -8.10 -9.61 -0.64
CA LEU A 26 -8.09 -8.93 0.66
C LEU A 26 -9.40 -9.19 1.42
N GLU A 27 -10.54 -9.01 0.74
CA GLU A 27 -11.87 -9.23 1.32
C GLU A 27 -12.06 -10.68 1.77
N ALA A 28 -11.68 -11.65 0.95
CA ALA A 28 -11.73 -13.08 1.29
C ALA A 28 -10.90 -13.46 2.54
N ARG A 29 -10.01 -12.58 3.00
CA ARG A 29 -9.17 -12.75 4.20
C ARG A 29 -9.56 -11.83 5.36
N GLY A 30 -10.64 -11.06 5.22
CA GLY A 30 -11.05 -10.06 6.20
C GLY A 30 -10.01 -8.94 6.37
N ILE A 31 -9.25 -8.63 5.31
CA ILE A 31 -8.29 -7.53 5.29
C ILE A 31 -9.00 -6.31 4.72
N HIS A 32 -9.20 -5.30 5.55
CA HIS A 32 -9.96 -4.10 5.18
C HIS A 32 -9.02 -2.97 4.72
N LEU A 33 -9.33 -2.37 3.57
CA LEU A 33 -8.77 -1.09 3.16
C LEU A 33 -9.36 0.01 4.06
N ARG A 34 -8.49 0.89 4.57
CA ARG A 34 -8.89 1.97 5.48
C ARG A 34 -8.24 3.28 5.03
N GLU A 35 -9.06 4.31 4.95
CA GLU A 35 -8.59 5.66 4.69
C GLU A 35 -8.18 6.37 5.99
N PRO A 36 -7.16 7.23 5.95
CA PRO A 36 -6.79 8.02 7.10
C PRO A 36 -7.79 9.15 7.29
N GLY A 37 -8.15 9.44 8.54
CA GLY A 37 -9.08 10.55 8.83
C GLY A 37 -8.56 11.93 8.40
N SER A 38 -7.25 12.07 8.13
CA SER A 38 -6.66 13.30 7.58
C SER A 38 -5.42 13.01 6.75
N PRO A 39 -5.48 13.19 5.40
CA PRO A 39 -4.31 13.08 4.53
C PRO A 39 -3.18 14.05 4.89
N ARG A 40 -3.53 15.26 5.38
CA ARG A 40 -2.54 16.23 5.86
C ARG A 40 -1.72 15.71 7.04
N ARG A 41 -2.37 15.00 7.96
CA ARG A 41 -1.70 14.40 9.12
C ARG A 41 -0.74 13.29 8.71
N VAL A 42 -1.11 12.48 7.71
CA VAL A 42 -0.20 11.50 7.11
C VAL A 42 1.01 12.21 6.49
N LEU A 43 0.79 13.25 5.69
CA LEU A 43 1.89 14.03 5.11
C LEU A 43 2.84 14.59 6.19
N SER A 44 2.29 15.18 7.27
CA SER A 44 3.10 15.68 8.38
C SER A 44 3.97 14.61 9.02
N PHE A 45 3.45 13.39 9.21
CA PHE A 45 4.27 12.28 9.72
C PHE A 45 5.33 11.80 8.73
N ALA A 46 5.02 11.79 7.43
CA ALA A 46 5.98 11.38 6.39
C ALA A 46 7.15 12.36 6.29
N VAL A 47 6.88 13.67 6.39
CA VAL A 47 7.94 14.70 6.43
C VAL A 47 8.76 14.56 7.71
N ALA A 48 8.12 14.46 8.87
CA ALA A 48 8.82 14.37 10.15
C ALA A 48 9.75 13.14 10.25
N VAL A 49 9.35 11.98 9.70
CA VAL A 49 10.20 10.79 9.71
C VAL A 49 11.37 10.92 8.73
N ALA A 50 11.17 11.54 7.58
CA ALA A 50 12.23 11.82 6.62
C ALA A 50 13.27 12.81 7.19
N GLU A 51 12.82 13.83 7.91
CA GLU A 51 13.71 14.78 8.62
C GLU A 51 14.53 14.07 9.70
N LYS A 52 13.92 13.15 10.45
CA LYS A 52 14.57 12.44 11.56
C LYS A 52 15.52 11.34 11.11
N HIS A 53 15.14 10.54 10.12
CA HIS A 53 15.86 9.33 9.72
C HIS A 53 16.60 9.47 8.38
N GLY A 54 16.50 10.63 7.72
CA GLY A 54 17.03 10.85 6.39
C GLY A 54 16.20 10.18 5.30
N ILE A 55 16.55 10.47 4.05
CA ILE A 55 15.87 9.96 2.85
C ILE A 55 16.87 9.55 1.77
N GLY A 56 16.63 8.43 1.09
CA GLY A 56 17.43 7.99 -0.07
C GLY A 56 18.01 6.57 0.07
N LYS A 57 18.99 6.21 -0.78
CA LYS A 57 19.48 4.81 -0.94
C LYS A 57 19.94 4.09 0.34
N ARG A 58 20.34 4.82 1.38
CA ARG A 58 20.82 4.29 2.67
C ARG A 58 19.88 4.62 3.84
N HIS A 59 18.74 5.24 3.55
CA HIS A 59 17.74 5.67 4.52
C HIS A 59 16.37 5.20 4.05
N LEU A 60 15.31 5.68 4.69
CA LEU A 60 13.94 5.40 4.26
C LEU A 60 13.72 5.94 2.83
N SER A 61 13.03 5.16 2.00
CA SER A 61 12.51 5.69 0.74
C SER A 61 11.32 6.61 1.00
N ASN A 62 10.94 7.42 0.01
CA ASN A 62 9.69 8.18 0.06
C ASN A 62 8.48 7.29 0.39
N PHE A 63 8.43 6.08 -0.19
CA PHE A 63 7.35 5.13 0.07
C PHE A 63 7.37 4.61 1.50
N ASP A 64 8.55 4.33 2.05
CA ASP A 64 8.68 3.90 3.45
C ASP A 64 8.23 4.99 4.42
N CYS A 65 8.55 6.26 4.12
CA CYS A 65 8.06 7.39 4.90
C CYS A 65 6.53 7.45 4.91
N PHE A 66 5.88 7.19 3.76
CA PHE A 66 4.42 7.13 3.69
C PHE A 66 3.85 5.88 4.40
N HIS A 67 4.46 4.71 4.27
CA HIS A 67 4.03 3.51 5.00
C HIS A 67 4.11 3.72 6.52
N TYR A 68 5.22 4.28 7.01
CA TYR A 68 5.38 4.72 8.39
C TYR A 68 4.27 5.69 8.80
N ALA A 69 4.02 6.72 7.98
CA ALA A 69 3.06 7.77 8.29
C ALA A 69 1.62 7.25 8.39
N TYR A 70 1.24 6.34 7.50
CA TYR A 70 -0.05 5.65 7.55
C TYR A 70 -0.19 4.81 8.81
N ALA A 71 0.81 3.98 9.14
CA ALA A 71 0.82 3.20 10.37
C ALA A 71 0.66 4.09 11.62
N LYS A 72 1.43 5.19 11.67
CA LYS A 72 1.40 6.15 12.78
C LYS A 72 0.08 6.91 12.89
N ALA A 73 -0.47 7.39 11.78
CA ALA A 73 -1.75 8.11 11.76
C ALA A 73 -2.91 7.21 12.18
N MET A 74 -2.89 5.95 11.76
CA MET A 74 -3.93 4.95 12.01
C MET A 74 -3.76 4.19 13.32
N ARG A 75 -2.64 4.40 14.02
CA ARG A 75 -2.24 3.65 15.23
C ARG A 75 -2.30 2.14 14.99
N ALA A 76 -1.84 1.72 13.82
CA ALA A 76 -1.84 0.33 13.39
C ALA A 76 -0.39 -0.16 13.29
N PRO A 77 -0.10 -1.41 13.70
CA PRO A 77 1.23 -1.97 13.52
C PRO A 77 1.59 -2.08 12.03
N LEU A 78 2.85 -1.78 11.71
CA LEU A 78 3.38 -1.90 10.35
C LEU A 78 3.93 -3.30 10.10
N LEU A 79 3.35 -4.01 9.14
CA LEU A 79 3.85 -5.31 8.70
C LEU A 79 5.05 -5.08 7.76
N THR A 80 6.27 -5.40 8.21
CA THR A 80 7.46 -5.11 7.42
C THR A 80 8.59 -6.12 7.59
N THR A 81 9.30 -6.37 6.49
CA THR A 81 10.59 -7.06 6.48
C THR A 81 11.77 -6.11 6.49
N ASP A 82 11.54 -4.82 6.29
CA ASP A 82 12.57 -3.78 6.21
C ASP A 82 13.17 -3.48 7.58
N ALA A 83 14.49 -3.41 7.68
CA ALA A 83 15.20 -3.17 8.93
C ALA A 83 15.09 -1.71 9.38
N LEU A 84 15.19 -0.75 8.46
CA LEU A 84 15.13 0.67 8.77
C LEU A 84 13.77 1.06 9.34
N LEU A 85 12.69 0.47 8.81
CA LEU A 85 11.34 0.68 9.37
C LEU A 85 11.20 0.14 10.81
N ARG A 86 11.93 -0.90 11.18
CA ARG A 86 11.92 -1.46 12.55
C ARG A 86 12.67 -0.59 13.56
N GLU A 87 13.53 0.29 13.09
CA GLU A 87 14.29 1.25 13.92
C GLU A 87 13.49 2.54 14.20
N THR A 88 12.31 2.68 13.58
CA THR A 88 11.41 3.79 13.85
C THR A 88 10.56 3.54 15.11
N ASP A 89 9.75 4.53 15.49
CA ASP A 89 8.90 4.47 16.69
C ASP A 89 7.49 3.90 16.43
N VAL A 90 7.18 3.41 15.23
CA VAL A 90 5.93 2.65 15.01
C VAL A 90 6.11 1.20 15.41
N GLU A 91 5.07 0.61 16.00
CA GLU A 91 5.05 -0.83 16.26
C GLU A 91 5.18 -1.58 14.92
N THR A 92 6.15 -2.49 14.82
CA THR A 92 6.31 -3.34 13.63
C THR A 92 5.99 -4.80 13.96
N ARG A 93 5.46 -5.51 12.97
CA ARG A 93 5.22 -6.96 13.03
C ARG A 93 5.97 -7.64 11.88
N PRO A 94 6.61 -8.79 12.12
CA PRO A 94 7.22 -9.56 11.05
C PRO A 94 6.14 -10.19 10.17
N LEU A 95 6.42 -10.31 8.87
CA LEU A 95 5.56 -11.05 7.96
C LEU A 95 5.57 -12.54 8.35
N ARG A 96 4.52 -13.00 9.06
CA ARG A 96 4.30 -14.44 9.21
C ARG A 96 3.94 -14.99 7.83
N ARG A 97 4.77 -15.89 7.30
CA ARG A 97 4.48 -16.64 6.07
C ARG A 97 3.23 -17.52 6.28
N ARG A 98 2.05 -16.94 6.11
CA ARG A 98 0.87 -17.73 5.72
C ARG A 98 0.94 -17.88 4.21
N SER A 99 0.67 -19.08 3.71
CA SER A 99 0.79 -19.44 2.30
C SER A 99 0.10 -18.42 1.40
N TRP A 100 0.90 -17.65 0.67
CA TRP A 100 0.44 -17.05 -0.57
C TRP A 100 -0.05 -18.21 -1.46
N PRO A 101 -1.23 -18.14 -2.10
CA PRO A 101 -1.64 -19.15 -3.05
C PRO A 101 -0.76 -19.01 -4.29
N SER A 102 0.44 -19.60 -4.24
CA SER A 102 1.36 -19.73 -5.37
C SER A 102 0.84 -20.69 -6.46
N ARG A 103 -0.42 -21.15 -6.36
CA ARG A 103 -1.13 -21.82 -7.43
C ARG A 103 -2.46 -21.11 -7.70
N ARG A 104 -2.42 -20.28 -8.74
CA ARG A 104 -3.56 -19.76 -9.52
C ARG A 104 -4.46 -18.74 -8.81
N LEU A 105 -4.01 -17.49 -8.83
CA LEU A 105 -4.90 -16.42 -9.32
C LEU A 105 -5.15 -16.72 -10.81
N ARG A 106 -6.05 -17.67 -11.10
CA ARG A 106 -6.72 -17.66 -12.40
C ARG A 106 -7.66 -16.47 -12.31
N PHE A 107 -7.42 -15.43 -13.11
CA PHE A 107 -8.43 -14.41 -13.38
C PHE A 107 -9.78 -15.12 -13.57
N ALA A 108 -10.79 -14.70 -12.82
CA ALA A 108 -12.12 -15.27 -12.96
C ALA A 108 -12.54 -15.22 -14.43
N PRO A 109 -13.17 -16.27 -14.98
CA PRO A 109 -13.55 -16.35 -16.39
C PRO A 109 -14.57 -15.28 -16.83
N SER A 110 -15.08 -14.46 -15.90
CA SER A 110 -15.94 -13.31 -16.18
C SER A 110 -15.17 -12.05 -16.62
N CYS A 111 -13.84 -12.08 -16.67
CA CYS A 111 -13.06 -10.99 -17.28
C CYS A 111 -13.19 -11.06 -18.82
N PRO A 112 -13.78 -10.06 -19.49
CA PRO A 112 -13.99 -10.05 -20.96
C PRO A 112 -12.70 -9.88 -21.78
N CYS A 113 -11.52 -10.02 -21.16
CA CYS A 113 -10.21 -9.84 -21.79
C CYS A 113 -9.46 -11.16 -22.02
N SER A 114 -10.12 -12.32 -21.96
CA SER A 114 -9.49 -13.55 -22.43
C SER A 114 -9.27 -13.47 -23.95
N PRO A 115 -8.05 -13.67 -24.46
CA PRO A 115 -7.85 -13.85 -25.89
C PRO A 115 -8.59 -15.12 -26.28
N LEU A 116 -9.51 -15.00 -27.22
CA LEU A 116 -10.04 -16.16 -27.93
C LEU A 116 -8.84 -16.92 -28.52
N GLY A 117 -8.75 -18.20 -28.19
CA GLY A 117 -7.87 -19.13 -28.89
C GLY A 117 -8.29 -19.31 -30.33
#